data_AF-A0A087A4Q1-F1
#
_entry.id   AF-A0A087A4Q1-F1
#
_cell.length_a   1.000
_cell.length_b   1.000
_cell.length_c   1.000
_cell.angle_alpha   90.00
_cell.angle_beta   90.00
_cell.angle_gamma   90.00
#
_symmetry.space_group_name_H-M   'P 1'
#
loop_
_entity.id
_entity.type
_entity.pdbx_description
1 polymer ?
#
loop_
_entity_poly.entity_id
_entity_poly.type
_entity_poly.pdbx_seq_one_letter_code
_entity_poly.pdbx_strand_id
1 'polypeptide(L)' 'MRLTQEQRSRIDQAAESKGLTSSQWALSNLLDAADRDIREAHIIRLNEDAWNDFVAALDEPMPAKLVNLLESEPIWT' A
#
# COMPACT_ATOMS: atom_id res chain seq x y z
N MET A 1 -12.54 15.92 15.14
CA MET A 1 -11.87 15.05 16.13
C MET A 1 -11.65 15.82 17.41
N ARG A 2 -11.90 15.23 18.58
CA ARG A 2 -11.58 15.84 19.87
C ARG A 2 -10.40 15.09 20.48
N LEU A 3 -9.26 15.75 20.58
CA LEU A 3 -8.03 15.18 21.12
C LEU A 3 -8.04 15.29 22.64
N THR A 4 -7.54 14.27 23.33
CA THR A 4 -7.24 14.37 24.75
C THR A 4 -6.08 15.35 24.97
N GLN A 5 -5.94 15.86 26.19
CA GLN A 5 -4.85 16.79 26.52
C GLN A 5 -3.47 16.14 26.35
N GLU A 6 -3.37 14.83 26.63
CA GLU A 6 -2.16 14.05 26.38
C GLU A 6 -1.84 13.94 24.88
N GLN A 7 -2.84 13.62 24.05
CA GLN A 7 -2.66 13.55 22.59
C GLN A 7 -2.22 14.89 22.01
N ARG A 8 -2.82 16.00 22.47
CA ARG A 8 -2.43 17.36 22.09
C ARG A 8 -0.97 17.65 22.49
N SER A 9 -0.58 17.36 23.74
CA SER A 9 0.79 17.58 24.21
C SER A 9 1.83 16.82 23.38
N ARG A 10 1.55 15.58 22.98
CA ARG A 10 2.44 14.79 22.11
C ARG A 10 2.59 15.42 20.72
N ILE A 11 1.48 15.89 20.14
CA ILE A 11 1.50 16.55 18.82
C ILE A 11 2.25 17.88 18.90
N ASP A 12 2.03 18.67 19.96
CA ASP A 12 2.69 19.96 20.16
C ASP A 12 4.21 19.78 20.28
N GLN A 13 4.68 18.82 21.09
CA GLN A 13 6.11 18.48 21.21
C GLN A 13 6.72 18.04 19.87
N ALA A 14 6.00 17.19 19.13
CA ALA A 14 6.47 16.71 17.84
C ALA A 14 6.50 17.82 16.78
N ALA A 15 5.54 18.75 16.82
CA ALA A 15 5.50 19.91 15.95
C ALA A 15 6.63 20.90 16.27
N GLU A 16 6.86 21.18 17.56
CA GLU A 16 7.93 22.04 18.05
C GLU A 16 9.31 21.52 17.63
N SER A 17 9.56 20.20 17.74
CA SER A 17 10.80 19.59 17.28
C SER A 17 11.11 19.79 15.79
N LYS A 18 10.07 20.03 14.97
CA LYS A 18 10.18 20.30 13.53
C LYS A 18 10.02 21.79 13.19
N GLY A 19 9.85 22.67 14.17
CA GLY A 19 9.58 24.09 13.96
C GLY A 19 8.24 24.37 13.28
N LEU A 20 7.28 23.46 13.39
CA LEU A 20 5.96 23.53 12.77
C LEU A 20 4.88 23.83 13.83
N THR A 21 3.75 24.36 13.39
CA THR A 21 2.54 24.37 14.23
C THR A 21 1.95 22.96 14.34
N SER A 22 1.23 22.68 15.42
CA SER A 22 0.56 21.40 15.66
C SER A 22 -0.34 20.96 14.49
N SER A 23 -1.04 21.92 13.88
CA SER A 23 -1.89 21.68 12.71
C SER A 23 -1.09 21.34 11.46
N GLN A 24 0.02 22.04 11.20
CA GLN A 24 0.90 21.77 10.04
C GLN A 24 1.57 20.40 10.18
N TRP A 25 2.05 20.07 11.38
CA TRP A 25 2.65 18.78 11.66
C TRP A 25 1.63 17.65 11.49
N ALA A 26 0.42 17.82 12.04
CA ALA A 26 -0.65 16.83 11.91
C ALA A 26 -1.04 16.61 10.45
N LEU A 27 -1.19 17.70 9.66
CA LEU A 27 -1.50 17.61 8.24
C LEU A 27 -0.40 16.88 7.46
N SER A 28 0.86 17.23 7.69
CA SER A 28 2.01 16.56 7.04
C SER A 28 1.99 15.06 7.31
N ASN A 29 1.82 14.67 8.58
CA ASN A 29 1.77 13.25 8.94
C ASN A 29 0.56 12.52 8.38
N LEU A 30 -0.58 13.20 8.26
CA LEU A 30 -1.77 12.61 7.63
C LEU A 30 -1.57 12.38 6.13
N LEU A 31 -0.91 13.31 5.44
CA LEU A 31 -0.56 13.15 4.03
C LEU A 31 0.46 12.02 3.83
N ASP A 32 1.51 11.98 4.65
CA ASP A 32 2.52 10.92 4.59
C ASP A 32 1.92 9.53 4.86
N ALA A 33 0.98 9.45 5.83
CA ALA A 33 0.25 8.22 6.11
C ALA A 33 -0.65 7.82 4.94
N ALA A 34 -1.39 8.76 4.34
CA ALA A 34 -2.22 8.47 3.18
C ALA A 34 -1.39 7.97 1.99
N ASP A 35 -0.25 8.60 1.70
CA ASP A 35 0.65 8.18 0.63
C ASP A 35 1.27 6.81 0.89
N ARG A 36 1.58 6.49 2.15
CA ARG A 36 2.03 5.15 2.52
C ARG A 36 0.91 4.14 2.29
N ASP A 37 -0.28 4.39 2.78
CA ASP A 37 -1.39 3.45 2.73
C ASP A 37 -1.85 3.21 1.28
N ILE A 38 -1.86 4.26 0.42
CA ILE A 38 -2.08 4.13 -1.03
C ILE A 38 -1.01 3.25 -1.67
N ARG A 39 0.27 3.51 -1.40
CA ARG A 39 1.36 2.70 -1.97
C ARG A 39 1.29 1.26 -1.50
N GLU A 40 1.00 1.02 -0.22
CA GLU A 40 0.88 -0.33 0.32
C GLU A 40 -0.29 -1.11 -0.29
N ALA A 41 -1.40 -0.45 -0.61
CA ALA A 41 -2.50 -1.08 -1.34
C ALA A 41 -2.10 -1.59 -2.74
N HIS A 42 -1.06 -1.00 -3.34
CA HIS A 42 -0.54 -1.38 -4.65
C HIS A 42 0.72 -2.26 -4.61
N ILE A 43 1.26 -2.56 -3.42
CA ILE A 43 2.48 -3.36 -3.28
C ILE A 43 2.11 -4.75 -2.75
N ILE A 44 2.37 -5.77 -3.59
CA ILE A 44 2.32 -7.17 -3.15
C ILE A 44 3.70 -7.52 -2.58
N ARG A 45 3.76 -7.73 -1.26
CA ARG A 45 4.97 -8.22 -0.59
C ARG A 45 4.98 -9.74 -0.63
N LEU A 46 5.88 -10.31 -1.43
CA LEU A 46 6.11 -11.74 -1.50
C LEU A 46 7.22 -12.12 -0.51
N ASN A 47 7.09 -13.28 0.13
CA ASN A 47 8.21 -13.89 0.83
C ASN A 47 9.17 -14.53 -0.20
N GLU A 48 10.34 -15.00 0.24
CA GLU A 48 11.38 -15.51 -0.67
C GLU A 48 10.89 -16.67 -1.54
N ASP A 49 10.15 -17.62 -0.95
CA ASP A 49 9.58 -18.75 -1.68
C ASP A 49 8.57 -18.30 -2.75
N ALA A 50 7.62 -17.44 -2.38
CA ALA A 50 6.61 -16.91 -3.31
C ALA A 50 7.22 -16.00 -4.39
N TRP A 51 8.34 -15.34 -4.09
CA TRP A 51 9.09 -14.59 -5.08
C TRP A 51 9.77 -15.52 -6.08
N ASN A 52 10.39 -16.61 -5.62
CA ASN A 52 10.99 -17.61 -6.50
C ASN A 52 9.95 -18.28 -7.39
N ASP A 53 8.79 -18.64 -6.83
CA ASP A 53 7.67 -19.19 -7.60
C ASP A 53 7.15 -18.18 -8.65
N PHE A 54 7.03 -16.91 -8.27
CA PHE A 54 6.64 -15.85 -9.21
C PHE A 54 7.64 -15.68 -10.36
N VAL A 55 8.94 -15.66 -10.07
CA VAL A 55 9.99 -15.55 -11.10
C VAL A 55 9.98 -16.78 -12.02
N ALA A 56 9.87 -17.99 -11.47
CA ALA A 56 9.76 -19.20 -12.28
C ALA A 56 8.54 -19.15 -13.22
N ALA A 57 7.40 -18.68 -12.71
CA ALA A 57 6.17 -18.52 -13.50
C ALA A 57 6.26 -17.48 -14.63
N LEU A 58 7.22 -16.54 -14.59
CA LEU A 58 7.47 -15.60 -15.70
C LEU A 58 8.20 -16.26 -16.87
N ASP A 59 9.07 -17.25 -16.60
CA ASP A 59 9.84 -17.97 -17.61
C ASP A 59 9.09 -19.20 -18.15
N GLU A 60 8.13 -19.72 -17.40
CA GLU A 60 7.30 -20.84 -17.83
C GLU A 60 6.34 -20.46 -18.98
N PRO A 61 6.19 -21.34 -20.00
CA PRO A 61 5.23 -21.10 -21.05
C PRO A 61 3.81 -21.07 -20.49
N MET A 62 2.94 -20.22 -21.06
CA MET A 62 1.55 -20.14 -20.64
C MET A 62 0.90 -21.53 -20.60
N PRO A 63 0.26 -21.91 -19.49
CA PRO A 63 -0.37 -23.22 -19.37
C PRO A 63 -1.41 -23.43 -20.47
N ALA A 64 -1.49 -24.63 -21.04
CA ALA A 64 -2.44 -24.95 -22.12
C ALA A 64 -3.91 -24.62 -21.76
N LYS A 65 -4.27 -24.72 -20.47
CA LYS A 65 -5.59 -24.31 -19.98
C LYS A 65 -5.86 -22.81 -20.12
N LEU A 66 -4.84 -21.98 -19.90
CA LEU A 66 -4.92 -20.53 -20.07
C LEU A 66 -5.05 -20.17 -21.55
N VAL A 67 -4.30 -20.86 -22.41
CA VAL A 67 -4.39 -20.70 -23.87
C VAL A 67 -5.80 -21.07 -24.36
N ASN A 68 -6.32 -22.23 -23.95
CA ASN A 68 -7.68 -22.65 -24.30
C ASN A 68 -8.76 -21.68 -23.77
N LEU A 69 -8.52 -21.02 -22.63
CA LEU A 69 -9.42 -19.99 -22.10
C LEU A 69 -9.37 -18.71 -22.95
N LEU A 70 -8.18 -18.28 -23.39
CA LEU A 70 -8.02 -17.13 -24.28
C LEU A 70 -8.67 -17.38 -25.66
N GLU A 71 -8.63 -18.62 -26.14
CA GLU A 71 -9.24 -19.05 -27.39
C GLU A 71 -10.75 -19.29 -27.29
N SER A 72 -11.29 -19.36 -26.06
CA SER A 72 -12.72 -19.56 -25.86
C SER A 72 -13.50 -18.27 -26.13
N GLU A 73 -14.54 -18.35 -26.97
CA GLU A 73 -15.48 -17.24 -27.12
C GLU A 73 -16.24 -17.05 -25.80
N PRO A 74 -16.25 -15.84 -25.22
CA PRO A 74 -16.90 -15.63 -23.94
C PRO A 74 -18.42 -15.70 -24.13
N ILE A 75 -19.04 -16.68 -23.49
CA ILE A 75 -20.51 -16.79 -23.44
C ILE A 75 -21.01 -15.80 -22.38
N TRP A 76 -21.41 -14.62 -22.82
CA TRP A 76 -22.15 -13.66 -22.00
C TRP A 76 -23.65 -13.92 -22.18
N THR A 77 -24.21 -14.85 -21.40
CA THR A 77 -25.67 -14.98 -21.23
C THR A 77 -26.17 -14.17 -20.06
#